data_AF-A0A2V9UEH8-F1
#
_entry.id   AF-A0A2V9UEH8-F1
#
_cell.length_a   1.000
_cell.length_b   1.000
_cell.length_c   1.000
_cell.angle_alpha   90.00
_cell.angle_beta   90.00
_cell.angle_gamma   90.00
#
_symmetry.space_group_name_H-M   'P 1'
#
loop_
_entity.id
_entity.type
_entity.pdbx_description
1 polymer ?
#
loop_
_entity_poly.entity_id
_entity_poly.type
_entity_poly.pdbx_seq_one_letter_code
_entity_poly.pdbx_strand_id
1 'polypeptide(L)'
;DVAIGKALAQLTGNYETRGDATLVNMKLNAQNMPVDDLQAMLPALGVVLPSGSSLKGGTLSTALAISGPVAKPVITGPIKLVQTKLAGFNLGSKLSAINALSGAQTGSDTSIQNFSTDAHVAPDGVRTENVDLIIPALGTLTGTGTI
;
A
#
# COMPACT_ATOMS: atom_id res chain seq x y z
N ASP A 1 -0.80 18.40 9.66
CA ASP A 1 -1.71 17.49 8.94
C ASP A 1 -1.50 17.57 7.45
N VAL A 2 -1.72 16.46 6.76
CA VAL A 2 -1.65 16.30 5.30
C VAL A 2 -3.04 15.90 4.83
N ALA A 3 -3.65 16.67 3.93
CA ALA A 3 -5.01 16.42 3.45
C ALA A 3 -5.03 16.24 1.94
N ILE A 4 -5.78 15.24 1.46
CA ILE A 4 -6.03 14.96 0.05
C ILE A 4 -7.52 14.63 -0.10
N GLY A 5 -8.30 15.52 -0.71
CA GLY A 5 -9.76 15.36 -0.73
C GLY A 5 -10.30 15.29 0.70
N LYS A 6 -10.96 14.18 1.07
CA LYS A 6 -11.42 13.92 2.44
C LYS A 6 -10.46 13.04 3.24
N ALA A 7 -9.40 12.52 2.62
CA ALA A 7 -8.38 11.75 3.30
C ALA A 7 -7.47 12.68 4.13
N LEU A 8 -7.39 12.42 5.43
CA LEU A 8 -6.57 13.19 6.37
C LEU A 8 -5.51 12.32 7.04
N ALA A 9 -4.26 12.74 6.94
CA ALA A 9 -3.12 12.15 7.61
C ALA A 9 -2.55 13.12 8.63
N GLN A 10 -2.07 12.59 9.73
CA GLN A 10 -1.28 13.35 10.70
C GLN A 10 0.19 13.02 10.51
N LEU A 11 0.96 14.04 10.13
CA LEU A 11 2.41 13.95 10.03
C LEU A 11 3.02 14.80 11.16
N THR A 12 3.76 14.15 12.04
CA THR A 12 4.39 14.77 13.21
C THR A 12 5.85 14.37 13.29
N GLY A 13 6.73 15.23 13.78
CA GLY A 13 8.12 14.86 14.01
C GLY A 13 9.03 16.07 14.05
N ASN A 14 10.33 15.80 13.95
CA ASN A 14 11.36 16.83 13.88
C ASN A 14 12.25 16.64 12.65
N TYR A 15 12.93 17.72 12.30
CA TYR A 15 13.95 17.73 11.27
C TYR A 15 15.16 18.52 11.78
N GLU A 16 16.34 18.12 11.33
CA GLU A 16 17.61 18.78 11.64
C GLU A 16 18.40 18.94 10.35
N THR A 17 18.83 20.16 10.05
CA THR A 17 19.75 20.42 8.94
C THR A 17 21.17 20.46 9.47
N ARG A 18 22.04 19.57 8.97
CA ARG A 18 23.45 19.50 9.32
C ARG A 18 24.29 19.56 8.05
N GLY A 19 24.91 20.71 7.80
CA GLY A 19 25.60 20.97 6.53
C GLY A 19 24.65 20.81 5.35
N ASP A 20 25.00 19.95 4.40
CA ASP A 20 24.21 19.71 3.18
C ASP A 20 23.11 18.64 3.35
N ALA A 21 23.01 18.00 4.52
CA ALA A 21 22.03 16.96 4.79
C ALA A 21 20.91 17.47 5.69
N THR A 22 19.66 17.23 5.30
CA THR A 22 18.50 17.35 6.20
C THR A 22 18.11 15.96 6.68
N LEU A 23 18.17 15.76 7.99
CA LEU A 23 17.72 14.55 8.67
C LEU A 23 16.29 14.75 9.16
N VAL A 24 15.49 13.69 9.06
CA VAL A 24 14.11 13.67 9.56
C VAL A 24 13.91 12.53 10.54
N ASN A 25 12.99 12.73 11.48
CA ASN A 25 12.41 11.67 12.29
C ASN A 25 10.92 12.00 12.47
N MET A 26 10.12 11.42 11.59
CA MET A 26 8.69 11.71 11.45
C MET A 26 7.85 10.46 11.70
N LYS A 27 6.60 10.69 12.10
CA LYS A 27 5.54 9.70 12.20
C LYS A 27 4.36 10.16 11.36
N LEU A 28 3.94 9.31 10.43
CA LEU A 28 2.75 9.50 9.61
C LEU A 28 1.66 8.56 10.09
N ASN A 29 0.54 9.10 10.55
CA ASN A 29 -0.63 8.32 10.94
C ASN A 29 -1.80 8.62 10.01
N ALA A 30 -2.45 7.58 9.54
CA ALA A 30 -3.60 7.63 8.66
C ALA A 30 -4.60 6.57 9.11
N GLN A 31 -5.85 6.94 9.29
CA GLN A 31 -6.89 5.99 9.67
C GLN A 31 -8.09 6.15 8.77
N ASN A 32 -8.55 5.02 8.22
CA ASN A 32 -9.75 4.91 7.40
C ASN A 32 -9.82 5.92 6.25
N MET A 33 -8.68 6.25 5.62
CA MET A 33 -8.65 7.16 4.49
C MET A 33 -9.38 6.56 3.29
N PRO A 34 -10.32 7.26 2.65
CA PRO A 34 -10.96 6.77 1.44
C PRO A 34 -9.93 6.56 0.32
N VAL A 35 -9.85 5.35 -0.21
CA VAL A 35 -8.87 5.02 -1.27
C VAL A 35 -9.15 5.80 -2.55
N ASP A 36 -10.43 6.08 -2.85
CA ASP A 36 -10.83 6.85 -4.02
C ASP A 36 -10.21 8.25 -4.05
N ASP A 37 -10.06 8.89 -2.89
CA ASP A 37 -9.45 10.22 -2.76
C ASP A 37 -7.92 10.17 -2.91
N LEU A 38 -7.31 9.02 -2.60
CA LEU A 38 -5.86 8.82 -2.68
C LEU A 38 -5.38 8.40 -4.08
N GLN A 39 -6.27 7.87 -4.92
CA GLN A 39 -5.93 7.26 -6.20
C GLN A 39 -5.11 8.18 -7.11
N ALA A 40 -5.42 9.48 -7.13
CA ALA A 40 -4.72 10.46 -7.96
C ALA A 40 -3.27 10.71 -7.52
N MET A 41 -2.91 10.39 -6.28
CA MET A 41 -1.60 10.65 -5.71
C MET A 41 -0.70 9.43 -5.70
N LEU A 42 -1.23 8.24 -5.99
CA LEU A 42 -0.47 6.98 -6.01
C LEU A 42 0.83 7.06 -6.82
N PRO A 43 0.86 7.64 -8.05
CA PRO A 43 2.11 7.72 -8.81
C PRO A 43 3.16 8.59 -8.13
N ALA A 44 2.75 9.69 -7.49
CA ALA A 44 3.66 10.57 -6.75
C ALA A 44 4.19 9.91 -5.47
N LEU A 45 3.47 8.92 -4.94
CA LEU A 45 3.88 8.10 -3.80
C LEU A 45 4.68 6.85 -4.22
N GLY A 46 5.02 6.73 -5.51
CA GLY A 46 5.77 5.58 -6.05
C GLY A 46 4.97 4.29 -6.18
N VAL A 47 3.64 4.35 -6.03
CA VAL A 47 2.75 3.19 -6.19
C VAL A 47 2.41 3.03 -7.67
N VAL A 48 2.80 1.91 -8.26
CA VAL A 48 2.49 1.55 -9.64
C VAL A 48 1.39 0.50 -9.67
N LEU A 49 0.28 0.81 -10.35
CA LEU A 49 -0.80 -0.13 -10.57
C LEU A 49 -0.62 -0.89 -11.88
N PRO A 50 -1.17 -2.11 -12.01
CA PRO A 50 -1.22 -2.80 -13.30
C PRO A 50 -1.88 -1.94 -14.40
N SER A 51 -1.43 -2.10 -15.64
CA SER A 51 -1.93 -1.31 -16.77
C SER A 51 -3.44 -1.41 -16.93
N GLY A 52 -4.10 -0.26 -17.12
CA GLY A 52 -5.56 -0.17 -17.27
C GLY A 52 -6.36 -0.33 -15.98
N SER A 53 -5.68 -0.43 -14.83
CA SER A 53 -6.34 -0.66 -13.54
C SER A 53 -6.35 0.57 -12.63
N SER A 54 -7.28 0.56 -11.67
CA SER A 54 -7.38 1.58 -10.63
C SER A 54 -7.84 0.99 -9.31
N LEU A 55 -7.40 1.57 -8.18
CA LEU A 55 -7.94 1.21 -6.88
C LEU A 55 -9.26 1.95 -6.64
N LYS A 56 -10.30 1.20 -6.28
CA LYS A 56 -11.65 1.74 -6.05
C LYS A 56 -12.24 1.26 -4.73
N GLY A 57 -12.86 2.19 -4.02
CA GLY A 57 -13.54 1.95 -2.75
C GLY A 57 -12.65 1.48 -1.61
N GLY A 58 -13.25 1.32 -0.44
CA GLY A 58 -12.56 0.87 0.76
C GLY A 58 -11.70 1.95 1.39
N THR A 59 -10.83 1.53 2.30
CA THR A 59 -10.02 2.46 3.10
C THR A 59 -8.58 2.01 3.28
N LEU A 60 -7.69 2.99 3.42
CA LEU A 60 -6.30 2.84 3.81
C LEU A 60 -6.11 3.28 5.26
N SER A 61 -5.40 2.47 6.05
CA SER A 61 -4.89 2.84 7.36
C SER A 61 -3.41 2.51 7.45
N THR A 62 -2.63 3.37 8.09
CA THR A 62 -1.19 3.17 8.29
C THR A 62 -0.65 3.98 9.47
N ALA A 63 0.44 3.49 10.06
CA ALA A 63 1.21 4.19 11.08
C ALA A 63 2.69 4.02 10.75
N LEU A 64 3.25 4.94 9.97
CA LEU A 64 4.62 4.86 9.48
C LEU A 64 5.58 5.70 10.33
N ALA A 65 6.75 5.14 10.62
CA ALA A 65 7.93 5.88 11.05
C ALA A 65 8.81 6.18 9.84
N ILE A 66 9.30 7.40 9.73
CA ILE A 66 10.15 7.87 8.63
C ILE A 66 11.40 8.48 9.26
N SER A 67 12.57 7.92 8.98
CA SER A 67 13.82 8.40 9.58
C SER A 67 14.99 8.43 8.61
N GLY A 68 16.00 9.24 8.93
CA GLY A 68 17.23 9.36 8.15
C GLY A 68 17.28 10.59 7.23
N PRO A 69 18.22 10.66 6.29
CA PRO A 69 18.34 11.77 5.35
C PRO A 69 17.12 11.86 4.43
N VAL A 70 16.62 13.07 4.17
CA VAL A 70 15.46 13.29 3.27
C VAL A 70 15.67 12.74 1.86
N ALA A 71 16.92 12.66 1.39
CA ALA A 71 17.24 12.10 0.07
C ALA A 71 17.22 10.56 0.04
N LYS A 72 17.29 9.91 1.21
CA LYS A 72 17.42 8.46 1.39
C LYS A 72 16.72 8.01 2.68
N PRO A 73 15.42 8.27 2.83
CA PRO A 73 14.72 7.95 4.07
C PRO A 73 14.55 6.43 4.20
N VAL A 74 14.45 5.99 5.45
CA VAL A 74 13.95 4.66 5.82
C VAL A 74 12.53 4.84 6.34
N ILE A 75 11.59 4.10 5.77
CA ILE A 75 10.16 4.13 6.12
C ILE A 75 9.76 2.76 6.62
N THR A 76 9.21 2.68 7.83
CA THR A 76 8.76 1.42 8.44
C THR A 76 7.38 1.55 9.05
N GLY A 77 6.60 0.46 9.00
CA GLY A 77 5.36 0.35 9.77
C GLY A 77 4.26 -0.40 9.03
N PRO A 78 3.14 -0.63 9.73
CA PRO A 78 2.00 -1.35 9.17
C PRO A 78 1.28 -0.53 8.09
N ILE A 79 0.86 -1.22 7.05
CA ILE A 79 -0.04 -0.74 6.00
C ILE A 79 -1.24 -1.68 5.97
N LYS A 80 -2.45 -1.13 5.92
CA LYS A 80 -3.69 -1.90 5.82
C LYS A 80 -4.67 -1.27 4.85
N LEU A 81 -5.07 -2.05 3.84
CA LEU A 81 -6.14 -1.74 2.89
C LEU A 81 -7.32 -2.68 3.15
N VAL A 82 -8.53 -2.13 3.22
CA VAL A 82 -9.75 -2.89 3.56
C VAL A 82 -10.86 -2.60 2.56
N GLN A 83 -11.52 -3.65 2.07
CA GLN A 83 -12.66 -3.59 1.17
C GLN A 83 -12.40 -2.73 -0.09
N THR A 84 -11.22 -2.87 -0.66
CA THR A 84 -10.81 -2.17 -1.88
C THR A 84 -10.91 -3.11 -3.07
N LYS A 85 -11.04 -2.54 -4.27
CA LYS A 85 -11.02 -3.30 -5.52
C LYS A 85 -9.95 -2.76 -6.44
N LEU A 86 -9.23 -3.65 -7.12
CA LEU A 86 -8.45 -3.29 -8.29
C LEU A 86 -9.35 -3.41 -9.53
N ALA A 87 -10.01 -2.31 -9.88
CA ALA A 87 -10.95 -2.23 -10.99
C ALA A 87 -10.18 -2.29 -12.32
N GLY A 88 -10.69 -3.05 -13.29
CA GLY A 88 -10.04 -3.26 -14.59
C GLY A 88 -8.88 -4.26 -14.57
N PHE A 89 -8.65 -4.95 -13.44
CA PHE A 89 -7.63 -5.99 -13.33
C PHE A 89 -8.19 -7.25 -12.68
N ASN A 90 -8.10 -8.37 -13.38
CA ASN A 90 -8.45 -9.69 -12.86
C ASN A 90 -7.17 -10.48 -12.56
N LEU A 91 -6.85 -10.67 -11.28
CA LEU A 91 -5.69 -11.45 -10.85
C LEU A 91 -5.87 -12.95 -11.17
N GLY A 92 -7.07 -13.50 -11.00
CA GLY A 92 -7.34 -14.91 -11.27
C GLY A 92 -7.12 -15.29 -12.74
N SER A 93 -7.47 -14.41 -13.67
CA SER A 93 -7.22 -14.66 -15.11
C SER A 93 -5.75 -14.59 -15.49
N LYS A 94 -4.90 -13.93 -14.69
CA LYS A 94 -3.43 -13.97 -14.84
C LYS A 94 -2.83 -15.23 -14.22
N LEU A 95 -3.52 -15.85 -13.26
CA LEU A 95 -3.15 -17.08 -12.60
C LEU A 95 -3.87 -18.28 -13.23
N SER A 96 -3.83 -18.38 -14.57
CA SER A 96 -4.64 -19.30 -15.39
C SER A 96 -4.57 -20.77 -14.95
N ALA A 97 -3.44 -21.19 -14.36
CA ALA A 97 -3.28 -22.54 -13.82
C ALA A 97 -4.15 -22.80 -12.57
N ILE A 98 -4.32 -21.81 -11.69
CA ILE A 98 -5.10 -21.93 -10.44
C ILE A 98 -6.61 -21.89 -10.73
N ASN A 99 -7.04 -21.07 -11.70
CA ASN A 99 -8.45 -21.02 -12.11
C ASN A 99 -8.95 -22.36 -12.66
N ALA A 100 -8.09 -23.09 -13.39
CA ALA A 100 -8.44 -24.41 -13.94
C ALA A 100 -8.64 -25.48 -12.85
N LEU A 101 -8.01 -25.32 -11.68
CA LEU A 101 -8.07 -26.26 -10.56
C LEU A 101 -9.20 -25.93 -9.58
N SER A 102 -9.45 -24.64 -9.33
CA SER A 102 -10.38 -24.16 -8.30
C SER A 102 -11.82 -23.95 -8.80
N GLY A 103 -12.02 -23.84 -10.13
CA GLY A 103 -13.31 -23.43 -10.70
C GLY A 103 -13.71 -21.99 -10.34
N ALA A 104 -12.79 -21.21 -9.74
CA ALA A 104 -13.06 -19.87 -9.26
C ALA A 104 -13.41 -18.93 -10.43
N GLN A 105 -14.64 -18.42 -10.42
CA GLN A 105 -15.09 -17.38 -11.33
C GLN A 105 -14.55 -16.03 -10.84
N THR A 106 -13.42 -15.60 -11.40
CA THR A 106 -12.91 -14.25 -11.16
C THR A 106 -13.53 -13.30 -12.17
N GLY A 107 -14.27 -12.28 -11.69
CA GLY A 107 -14.88 -11.26 -12.53
C GLY A 107 -13.86 -10.37 -13.26
N SER A 108 -14.26 -9.26 -13.86
CA SER A 108 -13.33 -8.34 -14.54
C SER A 108 -12.34 -7.63 -13.60
N ASP A 109 -12.63 -7.64 -12.30
CA ASP A 109 -11.88 -6.94 -11.27
C ASP A 109 -11.37 -7.90 -10.20
N THR A 110 -10.45 -7.42 -9.38
CA THR A 110 -9.96 -8.14 -8.19
C THR A 110 -10.45 -7.45 -6.94
N SER A 111 -11.41 -8.08 -6.24
CA SER A 111 -11.86 -7.60 -4.94
C SER A 111 -10.87 -8.00 -3.84
N ILE A 112 -10.41 -7.03 -3.07
CA ILE A 112 -9.50 -7.19 -1.94
C ILE A 112 -10.31 -6.92 -0.67
N GLN A 113 -10.59 -7.97 0.10
CA GLN A 113 -11.27 -7.81 1.38
C GLN A 113 -10.33 -7.23 2.43
N ASN A 114 -9.11 -7.75 2.49
CA ASN A 114 -8.03 -7.27 3.35
C ASN A 114 -6.71 -7.37 2.60
N PHE A 115 -5.87 -6.35 2.74
CA PHE A 115 -4.44 -6.45 2.52
C PHE A 115 -3.76 -5.77 3.70
N SER A 116 -2.95 -6.50 4.45
CA SER A 116 -2.09 -5.92 5.48
C SER A 116 -0.67 -6.45 5.39
N THR A 117 0.29 -5.62 5.76
CA THR A 117 1.70 -5.97 5.87
C THR A 117 2.44 -4.98 6.76
N ASP A 118 3.52 -5.42 7.38
CA ASP A 118 4.54 -4.53 7.93
C ASP A 118 5.58 -4.25 6.84
N ALA A 119 5.62 -2.99 6.38
CA ALA A 119 6.51 -2.57 5.33
C ALA A 119 7.81 -2.00 5.91
N HIS A 120 8.92 -2.26 5.23
CA HIS A 120 10.20 -1.58 5.39
C HIS A 120 10.68 -1.15 4.00
N VAL A 121 10.73 0.15 3.77
CA VAL A 121 11.21 0.76 2.52
C VAL A 121 12.48 1.52 2.84
N ALA A 122 13.56 1.17 2.16
CA ALA A 122 14.85 1.79 2.33
C ALA A 122 15.54 1.92 0.95
N PRO A 123 16.65 2.69 0.84
CA PRO A 123 17.34 2.87 -0.43
C PRO A 123 17.87 1.57 -1.08
N ASP A 124 18.02 0.51 -0.29
CA ASP A 124 18.49 -0.81 -0.72
C ASP A 124 17.36 -1.76 -1.15
N GLY A 125 16.08 -1.40 -0.94
CA GLY A 125 14.94 -2.15 -1.43
C GLY A 125 13.68 -2.02 -0.58
N VAL A 126 12.69 -2.86 -0.90
CA VAL A 126 11.44 -2.96 -0.14
C VAL A 126 11.33 -4.35 0.47
N ARG A 127 11.06 -4.42 1.77
CA ARG A 127 10.72 -5.65 2.47
C ARG A 127 9.31 -5.55 3.03
N THR A 128 8.59 -6.67 2.94
CA THR A 128 7.23 -6.82 3.46
C THR A 128 7.21 -8.03 4.37
N GLU A 129 6.67 -7.85 5.56
CA GLU A 129 6.49 -8.91 6.55
C GLU A 129 5.02 -9.00 6.93
N ASN A 130 4.64 -10.13 7.52
CA ASN A 130 3.28 -10.36 8.00
C ASN A 130 2.23 -10.02 6.95
N VAL A 131 2.51 -10.36 5.69
CA VAL A 131 1.57 -10.16 4.58
C VAL A 131 0.35 -11.01 4.89
N ASP A 132 -0.83 -10.40 4.81
CA ASP A 132 -2.14 -11.05 4.84
C ASP A 132 -3.00 -10.41 3.75
N LEU A 133 -3.22 -11.14 2.66
CA LEU A 133 -3.99 -10.72 1.51
C LEU A 133 -5.19 -11.66 1.36
N ILE A 134 -6.39 -11.12 1.55
CA ILE A 134 -7.64 -11.85 1.39
C ILE A 134 -8.35 -11.36 0.14
N ILE A 135 -8.44 -12.23 -0.86
CA ILE A 135 -9.21 -12.02 -2.09
C ILE A 135 -10.34 -13.05 -2.06
N PRO A 136 -11.61 -12.66 -1.84
CA PRO A 136 -12.69 -13.62 -1.63
C PRO A 136 -12.83 -14.70 -2.72
N ALA A 137 -12.48 -14.36 -3.97
CA ALA A 137 -12.54 -15.28 -5.10
C ALA A 137 -11.31 -16.21 -5.21
N LEU A 138 -10.19 -15.90 -4.56
CA LEU A 138 -8.92 -16.63 -4.68
C LEU A 138 -8.42 -17.22 -3.35
N GLY A 139 -9.00 -16.83 -2.22
CA GLY A 139 -8.59 -17.23 -0.87
C GLY A 139 -7.65 -16.23 -0.21
N THR A 140 -6.88 -16.74 0.76
CA THR A 140 -5.95 -15.97 1.59
C THR A 140 -4.51 -16.30 1.23
N LEU A 141 -3.69 -15.28 0.99
CA LEU A 141 -2.24 -15.38 0.89
C LEU A 141 -1.60 -14.75 2.13
N THR A 142 -0.71 -15.51 2.76
CA THR A 142 0.12 -15.01 3.85
C THR A 142 1.60 -15.20 3.55
N GLY A 143 2.48 -14.32 4.04
CA GLY A 143 3.92 -14.52 3.90
C GLY A 143 4.78 -13.28 4.12
N THR A 144 5.95 -13.29 3.48
CA THR A 144 6.95 -12.22 3.49
C THR A 144 7.49 -12.03 2.07
N GLY A 145 7.94 -10.83 1.71
CA GLY A 145 8.48 -10.55 0.39
C GLY A 145 9.59 -9.50 0.41
N THR A 146 10.43 -9.53 -0.62
CA THR A 146 11.49 -8.55 -0.88
C THR A 146 11.48 -8.14 -2.34
N ILE A 147 11.65 -6.85 -2.62
CA ILE A 147 11.72 -6.25 -3.95
C ILE A 147 13.03 -5.48 -4.07
#